data_AF-A0A380DYR4-F1
#
_entry.id   AF-A0A380DYR4-F1
#
_cell.length_a   1.000
_cell.length_b   1.000
_cell.length_c   1.000
_cell.angle_alpha   90.00
_cell.angle_beta   90.00
_cell.angle_gamma   90.00
#
_symmetry.space_group_name_H-M   'P 1'
#
loop_
_entity.id
_entity.type
_entity.pdbx_description
1 polymer ?
#
loop_
_entity_poly.entity_id
_entity_poly.type
_entity_poly.pdbx_seq_one_letter_code
_entity_poly.pdbx_strand_id
1 'polypeptide(L)' 'MLAGYFSKAGNSGQIPVDYTLIKNVHKPSGAKPGFVTYDNQKTLYATPDYEHIQKMKQS' A
#
# COMPACT_ATOMS: atom_id res chain seq x y z
N MET A 1 -5.87 0.93 4.79
CA MET A 1 -6.94 0.56 3.84
C MET A 1 -6.69 1.06 2.41
N LEU A 2 -6.35 2.35 2.21
CA LEU A 2 -6.12 2.90 0.86
C LEU A 2 -5.12 2.10 0.00
N ALA A 3 -3.99 1.68 0.58
CA ALA A 3 -2.99 0.87 -0.11
C ALA A 3 -3.55 -0.49 -0.59
N GLY A 4 -4.36 -1.15 0.23
CA GLY A 4 -5.05 -2.39 -0.15
C GLY A 4 -6.09 -2.15 -1.23
N TYR A 5 -6.88 -1.09 -1.13
CA TYR A 5 -7.91 -0.71 -2.09
C TYR A 5 -7.37 -0.45 -3.51
N PHE A 6 -6.28 0.32 -3.64
CA PHE A 6 -5.63 0.60 -4.92
C PHE A 6 -4.64 -0.48 -5.38
N SER A 7 -4.69 -1.66 -4.75
CA SER A 7 -3.89 -2.81 -5.16
C SER A 7 -4.67 -3.75 -6.07
N LYS A 8 -4.00 -4.74 -6.66
CA LYS A 8 -4.65 -5.82 -7.41
C LYS A 8 -5.61 -6.66 -6.55
N ALA A 9 -5.43 -6.66 -5.23
CA ALA A 9 -6.24 -7.42 -4.28
C ALA A 9 -7.41 -6.61 -3.68
N GLY A 10 -7.69 -5.39 -4.17
CA GLY A 10 -8.65 -4.47 -3.54
C GLY A 10 -10.03 -5.06 -3.22
N ASN A 11 -10.53 -5.97 -4.06
CA ASN A 11 -11.84 -6.61 -3.87
C ASN A 11 -11.83 -7.77 -2.84
N SER A 12 -10.68 -8.10 -2.25
CA SER A 12 -10.52 -9.23 -1.32
C SER A 12 -10.51 -8.77 0.14
N GLY A 13 -10.99 -9.64 1.04
CA GLY A 13 -10.85 -9.45 2.48
C GLY A 13 -9.45 -9.85 2.97
N GLN A 14 -8.96 -9.18 4.02
CA GLN A 14 -7.68 -9.47 4.69
C GLN A 14 -6.45 -9.39 3.76
N ILE A 15 -6.26 -8.24 3.11
CA ILE A 15 -5.10 -7.98 2.25
C ILE A 15 -3.86 -7.70 3.14
N PRO A 16 -2.72 -8.40 2.94
CA PRO A 16 -1.48 -8.06 3.60
C PRO A 16 -0.92 -6.74 3.03
N VAL A 17 -0.65 -5.78 3.90
CA VAL A 17 -0.09 -4.47 3.55
C VAL A 17 1.14 -4.25 4.41
N ASP A 18 2.28 -4.09 3.74
CA ASP A 18 3.54 -3.77 4.40
C ASP A 18 3.66 -2.26 4.61
N TYR A 19 4.10 -1.87 5.81
CA TYR A 19 4.42 -0.50 6.14
C TYR A 19 5.82 -0.42 6.78
N THR A 20 6.55 0.63 6.41
CA THR A 20 7.88 0.94 6.92
C THR A 20 8.07 2.45 6.88
N LEU A 21 9.14 2.93 7.51
CA LEU A 21 9.51 4.35 7.45
C LEU A 21 10.08 4.67 6.05
N ILE A 22 9.82 5.87 5.53
CA ILE A 22 10.28 6.29 4.19
C ILE A 22 11.80 6.16 4.01
N LYS A 23 12.59 6.38 5.07
CA LYS A 23 14.06 6.23 5.05
C LYS A 23 14.53 4.79 4.77
N ASN A 24 13.67 3.79 4.99
CA ASN A 24 13.95 2.39 4.74
C ASN A 24 13.57 1.97 3.30
N VAL A 25 13.08 2.90 2.47
CA VAL A 25 12.70 2.64 1.07
C VAL A 25 13.82 3.13 0.16
N HIS A 26 14.29 2.26 -0.70
CA HIS A 26 15.37 2.54 -1.66
C HIS A 26 14.88 2.35 -3.10
N LYS A 27 15.30 3.27 -3.97
CA LYS A 27 15.12 3.14 -5.43
C LYS A 27 16.44 2.70 -6.05
N PRO A 28 16.55 1.45 -6.54
CA PRO A 28 17.77 0.99 -7.20
C PRO A 28 18.08 1.82 -8.45
N SER A 29 19.36 2.12 -8.65
CA SER A 29 19.82 2.86 -9.82
C SER A 29 19.46 2.12 -11.10
N GLY A 30 18.90 2.82 -12.08
CA GLY A 30 18.46 2.24 -13.36
C GLY A 30 17.12 1.49 -13.31
N ALA A 31 16.45 1.40 -12.15
CA ALA A 31 15.12 0.77 -12.07
C ALA A 31 14.03 1.62 -12.73
N LYS A 32 13.00 0.95 -13.27
CA LYS A 32 11.83 1.60 -13.87
C LYS A 32 11.10 2.48 -12.85
N PRO A 33 10.46 3.59 -13.28
CA PRO A 33 9.62 4.40 -12.40
C PRO A 33 8.59 3.54 -11.66
N GLY A 34 8.42 3.80 -10.36
CA GLY A 34 7.53 3.04 -9.49
C GLY A 34 8.12 1.76 -8.88
N PHE A 35 9.30 1.30 -9.32
CA PHE A 35 9.99 0.18 -8.68
C PHE A 35 10.83 0.64 -7.49
N VAL A 36 10.65 -0.01 -6.35
CA VAL A 36 11.36 0.25 -5.10
C VAL A 36 11.63 -1.04 -4.34
N THR A 37 12.70 -1.05 -3.55
CA THR A 37 12.98 -2.08 -2.53
C THR A 37 12.88 -1.44 -1.15
N TYR A 38 12.61 -2.23 -0.12
CA TYR A 38 12.48 -1.72 1.23
C TYR A 38 12.85 -2.75 2.29
N ASP A 39 13.19 -2.23 3.46
CA ASP A 39 13.69 -3.02 4.58
C ASP A 39 12.87 -2.73 5.85
N ASN A 40 13.03 -3.57 6.89
CA ASN A 40 12.44 -3.37 8.21
C ASN A 40 10.91 -3.13 8.20
N GLN A 41 10.21 -3.84 7.32
CA GLN A 41 8.77 -3.75 7.19
C GLN A 41 8.03 -4.48 8.30
N LYS A 42 6.81 -4.03 8.56
CA LYS A 42 5.81 -4.78 9.32
C LYS A 42 4.58 -4.98 8.45
N THR A 43 3.97 -6.16 8.55
CA THR A 43 2.78 -6.51 7.78
C THR A 43 1.53 -6.28 8.62
N LEU A 44 0.54 -5.59 8.04
CA LEU A 44 -0.80 -5.43 8.59
C LEU A 44 -1.80 -6.10 7.65
N TYR A 45 -2.77 -6.82 8.19
CA TYR A 45 -3.90 -7.31 7.41
C TYR A 45 -5.01 -6.26 7.39
N ALA A 46 -5.40 -5.80 6.21
CA ALA A 46 -6.41 -4.78 6.03
C ALA A 46 -7.56 -5.29 5.15
N THR A 47 -8.80 -5.08 5.60
CA THR A 47 -10.00 -5.25 4.77
C THR A 47 -10.44 -3.86 4.30
N PRO A 48 -10.41 -3.55 3.00
CA PRO A 48 -10.80 -2.23 2.51
C PRO A 48 -12.32 -2.04 2.55
N ASP A 49 -12.76 -0.95 3.19
CA ASP A 49 -14.15 -0.47 3.11
C ASP A 49 -14.29 0.50 1.93
N TYR A 50 -15.05 0.08 0.92
CA TYR A 50 -15.27 0.83 -0.32
C TYR A 50 -16.06 2.12 -0.10
N GLU A 51 -17.11 2.08 0.72
CA GLU A 51 -17.97 3.24 0.94
C GLU A 51 -17.24 4.32 1.72
N HIS A 52 -16.46 3.91 2.73
CA HIS A 52 -15.65 4.83 3.52
C HIS A 52 -14.56 5.51 2.67
N ILE A 53 -13.92 4.78 1.75
CA ILE A 53 -12.87 5.32 0.89
C ILE A 53 -13.41 6.32 -0.16
N GLN A 54 -14.61 6.09 -0.71
CA GLN A 54 -15.23 7.03 -1.64
C GLN A 54 -15.59 8.36 -0.96
N LYS A 55 -16.00 8.35 0.30
CA LYS A 55 -16.28 9.58 1.07
C LYS A 55 -15.04 10.44 1.30
N MET A 56 -13.86 9.82 1.47
CA MET A 56 -12.59 10.54 1.63
C MET A 56 -12.10 11.26 0.36
N LYS A 57 -12.59 10.88 -0.83
CA LYS A 57 -12.22 11.52 -2.10
C LYS A 57 -12.90 12.87 -2.35
N GLN A 58 -13.95 13.20 -1.60
CA GLN A 58 -14.80 14.39 -1.85
C GLN A 58 -14.40 15.62 -1.01
N SER A 59 -13.20 15.64 -0.42
CA SER A 59 -12.68 16.78 0.37
C SER A 59 -11.60 17.55 -0.37
#